data_AF-A0A925PL56-F1
#
_entry.id   AF-A0A925PL56-F1
#
_cell.length_a   1.000
_cell.length_b   1.000
_cell.length_c   1.000
_cell.angle_alpha   90.00
_cell.angle_beta   90.00
_cell.angle_gamma   90.00
#
_symmetry.space_group_name_H-M   'P 1'
#
loop_
_entity.id
_entity.type
_entity.pdbx_description
1 polymer ?
#
loop_
_entity_poly.entity_id
_entity_poly.type
_entity_poly.pdbx_seq_one_letter_code
_entity_poly.pdbx_strand_id
1 'polypeptide(L)'
;EAYDLASQIRIRLPNMKDQIGFYYAGLHTDWQTKVEKWFQQDSLSVVITTNACSEQCHIKDIRHVLLYSLPFNLRNLVQLCSLAGGDEKPSTVHLLFNDQDIEANHLVLKEIRPERITVGHVYLVLKKAQGVITEAGVAAQVRHNYQVTISQYSVRIAVQILEELNLVRYEIMGLNKTICLLPAPQEKLDIEQSVTFRQGLMEKAEFIEFATGIMAISVSQLLSQISE
;
A
#
# COMPACT_ATOMS: atom_id res chain seq x y z
N GLU A 1 -1.30 -11.75 0.19
CA GLU A 1 0.16 -11.68 0.30
C GLU A 1 0.72 -12.32 1.58
N ALA A 2 0.57 -11.73 2.77
CA ALA A 2 1.14 -12.32 4.00
C ALA A 2 0.64 -13.74 4.30
N TYR A 3 -0.66 -13.98 4.12
CA TYR A 3 -1.26 -15.33 4.24
C TYR A 3 -0.68 -16.31 3.20
N ASP A 4 -0.56 -15.89 1.95
CA ASP A 4 -0.11 -16.75 0.86
C ASP A 4 1.35 -17.15 1.06
N LEU A 5 2.20 -16.20 1.45
CA LEU A 5 3.60 -16.46 1.76
C LEU A 5 3.72 -17.38 2.99
N ALA A 6 2.94 -17.14 4.05
CA ALA A 6 2.91 -18.03 5.21
C ALA A 6 2.48 -19.45 4.84
N SER A 7 1.45 -19.59 4.01
CA SER A 7 0.98 -20.88 3.51
C SER A 7 2.06 -21.61 2.72
N GLN A 8 2.74 -20.91 1.81
CA GLN A 8 3.84 -21.48 1.03
C GLN A 8 5.04 -21.91 1.90
N ILE A 9 5.40 -21.12 2.91
CA ILE A 9 6.50 -21.46 3.82
C ILE A 9 6.13 -22.67 4.68
N ARG A 10 4.89 -22.75 5.17
CA ARG A 10 4.39 -23.92 5.92
C ARG A 10 4.46 -25.21 5.10
N ILE A 11 4.19 -25.14 3.79
CA ILE A 11 4.33 -26.28 2.87
C ILE A 11 5.80 -26.69 2.74
N ARG A 12 6.72 -25.73 2.60
CA ARG A 12 8.15 -25.99 2.45
C ARG A 12 8.84 -26.42 3.75
N LEU A 13 8.32 -26.01 4.90
CA LEU A 13 8.84 -26.29 6.25
C LEU A 13 7.79 -27.00 7.12
N PRO A 14 7.42 -28.25 6.80
CA PRO A 14 6.31 -28.95 7.47
C PRO A 14 6.54 -29.13 8.98
N ASN A 15 7.81 -29.26 9.41
CA ASN A 15 8.17 -29.43 10.82
C ASN A 15 7.96 -28.16 11.66
N MET A 16 7.88 -26.98 11.04
CA MET A 16 7.67 -25.69 11.72
C MET A 16 6.31 -25.07 11.39
N LYS A 17 5.44 -25.80 10.69
CA LYS A 17 4.20 -25.24 10.14
C LYS A 17 3.33 -24.53 11.20
N ASP A 18 3.30 -25.05 12.42
CA ASP A 18 2.48 -24.56 13.53
C ASP A 18 3.13 -23.35 14.25
N GLN A 19 4.41 -23.09 13.98
CA GLN A 19 5.18 -21.96 14.51
C GLN A 19 5.25 -20.79 13.52
N ILE A 20 4.67 -20.93 12.33
CA ILE A 20 4.63 -19.88 11.31
C ILE A 20 3.26 -19.23 11.34
N GLY A 21 3.19 -17.93 11.64
CA GLY A 21 1.99 -17.12 11.66
C GLY A 21 2.00 -16.02 10.60
N PHE A 22 0.86 -15.33 10.48
CA PHE A 22 0.76 -14.13 9.65
C PHE A 22 -0.01 -13.05 10.41
N TYR A 23 0.29 -11.79 10.12
CA TYR A 23 -0.34 -10.62 10.70
C TYR A 23 -0.62 -9.60 9.60
N TYR A 24 -1.84 -9.06 9.54
CA TYR A 24 -2.10 -7.88 8.71
C TYR A 24 -3.25 -7.03 9.27
N ALA A 25 -3.34 -5.77 8.85
CA ALA A 25 -4.29 -4.77 9.37
C ALA A 25 -5.76 -5.16 9.19
N GLY A 26 -6.07 -6.02 8.21
CA GLY A 26 -7.41 -6.53 7.96
C GLY A 26 -7.82 -7.72 8.84
N LEU A 27 -6.95 -8.21 9.73
CA LEU A 27 -7.33 -9.23 10.71
C LEU A 27 -8.28 -8.66 11.76
N HIS A 28 -9.25 -9.46 12.19
CA HIS A 28 -10.08 -9.11 13.35
C HIS A 28 -9.19 -8.92 14.58
N THR A 29 -9.54 -7.95 15.44
CA THR A 29 -8.73 -7.57 16.61
C THR A 29 -8.39 -8.75 17.53
N ASP A 30 -9.34 -9.67 17.73
CA ASP A 30 -9.08 -10.89 18.51
C ASP A 30 -7.93 -11.75 17.96
N TRP A 31 -7.80 -11.81 16.63
CA TRP A 31 -6.72 -12.55 15.97
C TRP A 31 -5.40 -11.79 16.05
N GLN A 32 -5.42 -10.46 15.94
CA GLN A 32 -4.23 -9.63 16.12
C GLN A 32 -3.62 -9.85 17.51
N THR A 33 -4.44 -9.73 18.57
CA THR A 33 -4.01 -9.97 19.96
C THR A 33 -3.48 -11.38 20.19
N LYS A 34 -4.11 -12.39 19.57
CA LYS A 34 -3.65 -13.79 19.68
C LYS A 34 -2.28 -13.99 19.03
N VAL A 35 -2.06 -13.47 17.83
CA VAL A 35 -0.77 -13.61 17.13
C VAL A 35 0.34 -12.92 17.91
N GLU A 36 0.10 -11.71 18.41
CA GLU A 36 1.06 -10.98 19.25
C GLU A 36 1.41 -11.79 20.51
N LYS A 37 0.40 -12.32 21.21
CA LYS A 37 0.61 -13.16 22.39
C LYS A 37 1.37 -14.45 22.06
N TRP A 38 1.02 -15.14 20.98
CA TRP A 38 1.69 -16.38 20.59
C TRP A 38 3.15 -16.15 20.21
N PHE A 39 3.48 -15.01 19.61
CA PHE A 39 4.86 -14.66 19.34
C PHE A 39 5.63 -14.37 20.63
N GLN A 40 5.06 -13.58 21.54
CA GLN A 40 5.68 -13.27 22.85
C GLN A 40 5.89 -14.52 23.74
N GLN A 41 5.08 -15.55 23.55
CA GLN A 41 5.14 -16.81 24.30
C GLN A 41 5.95 -17.90 23.58
N ASP A 42 6.71 -17.55 22.55
CA ASP A 42 7.52 -18.47 21.72
C ASP A 42 6.68 -19.59 21.05
N SER A 43 5.36 -19.45 20.97
CA SER A 43 4.48 -20.38 20.25
C SER A 43 4.56 -20.17 18.74
N LEU A 44 4.81 -18.93 18.30
CA LEU A 44 5.17 -18.59 16.94
C LEU A 44 6.64 -18.18 16.91
N SER A 45 7.42 -18.77 16.00
CA SER A 45 8.81 -18.39 15.75
C SER A 45 8.94 -17.47 14.54
N VAL A 46 7.95 -17.47 13.64
CA VAL A 46 7.95 -16.64 12.43
C VAL A 46 6.59 -15.97 12.30
N VAL A 47 6.57 -14.65 12.11
CA VAL A 47 5.36 -13.90 11.77
C VAL A 47 5.61 -13.15 10.47
N ILE A 48 4.77 -13.42 9.48
CA ILE A 48 4.82 -12.75 8.18
C ILE A 48 3.80 -11.63 8.17
N THR A 49 4.25 -10.43 7.84
CA THR A 49 3.42 -9.23 7.90
C THR A 49 3.55 -8.40 6.62
N THR A 50 2.63 -7.46 6.43
CA THR A 50 2.69 -6.46 5.35
C THR A 50 3.25 -5.14 5.90
N ASN A 51 3.94 -4.35 5.08
CA ASN A 51 4.58 -3.09 5.51
C ASN A 51 3.63 -2.13 6.26
N ALA A 52 2.36 -2.08 5.85
CA ALA A 52 1.30 -1.25 6.45
C ALA A 52 0.96 -1.62 7.92
N CYS A 53 1.48 -2.75 8.43
CA CYS A 53 1.15 -3.25 9.75
C CYS A 53 2.21 -2.92 10.81
N SER A 54 3.39 -2.45 10.41
CA SER A 54 4.45 -2.06 11.35
C SER A 54 4.04 -0.93 12.29
N GLU A 55 3.01 -0.14 11.93
CA GLU A 55 2.45 0.91 12.79
C GLU A 55 1.51 0.36 13.88
N GLN A 56 0.88 -0.79 13.64
CA GLN A 56 -0.23 -1.31 14.46
C GLN A 56 0.15 -2.60 15.18
N CYS A 57 1.22 -3.26 14.75
CA CYS A 57 1.73 -4.48 15.33
C CYS A 57 2.62 -4.17 16.54
N HIS A 58 2.26 -4.68 17.71
CA HIS A 58 3.01 -4.44 18.94
C HIS A 58 4.07 -5.51 19.22
N ILE A 59 4.59 -6.15 18.17
CA ILE A 59 5.67 -7.12 18.26
C ILE A 59 7.00 -6.36 18.25
N LYS A 60 7.81 -6.52 19.29
CA LYS A 60 9.13 -5.88 19.46
C LYS A 60 10.16 -6.92 19.90
N ASP A 61 11.40 -6.48 20.09
CA ASP A 61 12.49 -7.32 20.59
C ASP A 61 12.78 -8.51 19.66
N ILE A 62 12.56 -8.33 18.35
CA ILE A 62 12.74 -9.40 17.37
C ILE A 62 14.24 -9.64 17.13
N ARG A 63 14.67 -10.91 17.11
CA ARG A 63 16.07 -11.28 16.82
C ARG A 63 16.42 -11.15 15.34
N HIS A 64 15.50 -11.50 14.46
CA HIS A 64 15.69 -11.43 13.02
C HIS A 64 14.50 -10.76 12.35
N VAL A 65 14.73 -9.62 11.71
CA VAL A 65 13.75 -8.95 10.86
C VAL A 65 14.15 -9.15 9.41
N LEU A 66 13.25 -9.69 8.60
CA LEU A 66 13.46 -9.98 7.19
C LEU A 66 12.63 -9.01 6.34
N LEU A 67 13.29 -8.08 5.65
CA LEU A 67 12.65 -7.18 4.69
C LEU A 67 12.67 -7.84 3.32
N TYR A 68 11.59 -8.56 3.01
CA TYR A 68 11.44 -9.33 1.78
C TYR A 68 11.14 -8.49 0.53
N SER A 69 10.70 -7.25 0.70
CA SER A 69 10.37 -6.35 -0.41
C SER A 69 10.83 -4.95 -0.09
N LEU A 70 11.15 -4.19 -1.13
CA LEU A 70 11.59 -2.80 -1.00
C LEU A 70 10.49 -1.96 -0.33
N PRO A 71 10.77 -1.23 0.77
CA PRO A 71 9.81 -0.29 1.34
C PRO A 71 9.46 0.86 0.38
N PHE A 72 8.39 1.61 0.66
CA PHE A 72 8.01 2.75 -0.19
C PHE A 72 8.77 4.05 0.12
N ASN A 73 9.37 4.16 1.31
CA ASN A 73 10.16 5.31 1.70
C ASN A 73 11.09 4.97 2.88
N LEU A 74 12.02 5.90 3.16
CA LEU A 74 13.00 5.76 4.24
C LEU A 74 12.33 5.61 5.61
N ARG A 75 11.25 6.36 5.87
CA ARG A 75 10.53 6.27 7.15
C ARG A 75 10.04 4.86 7.40
N ASN A 76 9.43 4.23 6.39
CA ASN A 76 8.90 2.87 6.51
C ASN A 76 10.04 1.86 6.70
N LEU A 77 11.17 2.03 6.01
CA LEU A 77 12.38 1.23 6.24
C LEU A 77 12.87 1.32 7.69
N VAL A 78 13.07 2.54 8.20
CA VAL A 78 13.54 2.79 9.58
C VAL A 78 12.59 2.17 10.60
N GLN A 79 11.28 2.35 10.40
CA GLN A 79 10.28 1.77 11.28
C GLN A 79 10.31 0.24 11.29
N LEU A 80 10.45 -0.40 10.14
CA LEU A 80 10.56 -1.85 10.05
C LEU A 80 11.85 -2.36 10.72
N CYS A 81 12.97 -1.65 10.53
CA CYS A 81 14.23 -1.95 11.20
C CYS A 81 14.13 -1.82 12.72
N SER A 82 13.32 -0.87 13.22
CA SER A 82 13.14 -0.63 14.66
C SER A 82 12.45 -1.77 15.42
N LEU A 83 11.85 -2.74 14.70
CA LEU A 83 11.30 -3.95 15.31
C LEU A 83 12.39 -4.92 15.78
N ALA A 84 13.61 -4.79 15.25
CA ALA A 84 14.75 -5.60 15.63
C ALA A 84 15.36 -5.09 16.94
N GLY A 85 15.46 -5.96 17.95
CA GLY A 85 16.02 -5.60 19.25
C GLY A 85 15.12 -4.66 20.08
N GLY A 86 15.73 -3.98 21.05
CA GLY A 86 15.07 -3.18 22.08
C GLY A 86 15.42 -3.60 23.51
N ASP A 87 15.85 -4.85 23.68
CA ASP A 87 16.24 -5.48 24.95
C ASP A 87 17.76 -5.63 25.14
N GLU A 88 18.55 -4.80 24.44
CA GLU A 88 20.03 -4.81 24.43
C GLU A 88 20.69 -6.10 23.92
N LYS A 89 19.92 -7.07 23.41
CA LYS A 89 20.46 -8.30 22.85
C LYS A 89 20.76 -8.14 21.36
N PRO A 90 21.71 -8.93 20.82
CA PRO A 90 22.00 -8.93 19.40
C PRO A 90 20.75 -9.24 18.56
N SER A 91 20.53 -8.42 17.55
CA SER A 91 19.49 -8.61 16.54
C SER A 91 20.07 -8.35 15.15
N THR A 92 19.39 -8.80 14.12
CA THR A 92 19.84 -8.64 12.72
C THR A 92 18.67 -8.30 11.83
N VAL A 93 18.84 -7.25 11.03
CA VAL A 93 17.95 -6.92 9.93
C VAL A 93 18.56 -7.49 8.65
N HIS A 94 17.76 -8.29 7.93
CA HIS A 94 18.11 -8.91 6.66
C HIS A 94 17.35 -8.21 5.54
N LEU A 95 18.06 -7.68 4.55
CA LEU A 95 17.47 -7.00 3.40
C LEU A 95 17.48 -7.95 2.19
N LEU A 96 16.30 -8.31 1.68
CA LEU A 96 16.13 -9.23 0.56
C LEU A 96 15.31 -8.59 -0.56
N PHE A 97 15.68 -7.37 -0.92
CA PHE A 97 15.13 -6.67 -2.08
C PHE A 97 16.27 -6.28 -3.03
N ASN A 98 15.92 -6.04 -4.29
CA ASN A 98 16.83 -5.59 -5.34
C ASN A 98 16.10 -4.67 -6.33
N ASP A 99 16.77 -4.30 -7.42
CA ASP A 99 16.23 -3.38 -8.43
C ASP A 99 14.91 -3.87 -9.05
N GLN A 100 14.61 -5.17 -9.06
CA GLN A 100 13.35 -5.70 -9.57
C GLN A 100 12.14 -5.30 -8.70
N ASP A 101 12.36 -5.07 -7.40
CA ASP A 101 11.31 -4.60 -6.50
C ASP A 101 10.88 -3.16 -6.83
N ILE A 102 11.74 -2.37 -7.47
CA ILE A 102 11.43 -0.99 -7.86
C ILE A 102 10.29 -0.99 -8.87
N GLU A 103 10.37 -1.82 -9.90
CA GLU A 103 9.32 -1.96 -10.92
C GLU A 103 8.02 -2.51 -10.32
N ALA A 104 8.11 -3.48 -9.41
CA ALA A 104 6.94 -4.02 -8.72
C ALA A 104 6.21 -2.93 -7.91
N ASN A 105 6.95 -2.12 -7.14
CA ASN A 105 6.40 -1.01 -6.38
C ASN A 105 5.88 0.12 -7.28
N HIS A 106 6.49 0.37 -8.44
CA HIS A 106 5.96 1.31 -9.43
C HIS A 106 4.57 0.90 -9.93
N LEU A 107 4.34 -0.39 -10.17
CA LEU A 107 3.02 -0.90 -10.56
C LEU A 107 2.00 -0.71 -9.44
N VAL A 108 2.38 -0.99 -8.20
CA VAL A 108 1.51 -0.74 -7.02
C VAL A 108 1.18 0.76 -6.91
N LEU A 109 2.17 1.65 -6.99
CA LEU A 109 1.97 3.09 -6.94
C LEU A 109 1.08 3.60 -8.08
N LYS A 110 1.22 3.05 -9.29
CA LYS A 110 0.34 3.40 -10.41
C LYS A 110 -1.12 3.04 -10.13
N GLU A 111 -1.37 1.93 -9.44
CA GLU A 111 -2.70 1.52 -9.03
C GLU A 111 -3.26 2.43 -7.93
N ILE A 112 -2.50 2.68 -6.86
CA ILE A 112 -2.98 3.41 -5.68
C ILE A 112 -2.90 4.93 -5.80
N ARG A 113 -2.12 5.45 -6.76
CA ARG A 113 -1.98 6.88 -7.10
C ARG A 113 -2.18 7.07 -8.62
N PRO A 114 -3.42 7.16 -9.11
CA PRO A 114 -3.71 7.25 -10.54
C PRO A 114 -3.10 8.51 -11.17
N GLU A 115 -2.60 8.37 -12.40
CA GLU A 115 -2.07 9.48 -13.18
C GLU A 115 -3.17 10.43 -13.67
N ARG A 116 -2.80 11.68 -14.01
CA ARG A 116 -3.73 12.71 -14.55
C ARG A 116 -4.57 12.16 -15.71
N ILE A 117 -3.97 11.39 -16.60
CA ILE A 117 -4.67 10.79 -17.75
C ILE A 117 -5.73 9.77 -17.31
N THR A 118 -5.42 8.94 -16.31
CA THR A 118 -6.34 7.94 -15.75
C THR A 118 -7.52 8.62 -15.07
N VAL A 119 -7.29 9.67 -14.29
CA VAL A 119 -8.36 10.48 -13.68
C VAL A 119 -9.23 11.12 -14.77
N GLY A 120 -8.63 11.62 -15.85
CA GLY A 120 -9.33 12.15 -17.01
C GLY A 120 -10.23 11.11 -17.69
N HIS A 121 -9.75 9.89 -17.90
CA HIS A 121 -10.54 8.78 -18.46
C HIS A 121 -11.75 8.43 -17.58
N VAL A 122 -11.56 8.39 -16.26
CA VAL A 122 -12.64 8.17 -15.29
C VAL A 122 -13.70 9.28 -15.41
N TYR A 123 -13.28 10.55 -15.44
CA TYR A 123 -14.20 11.68 -15.62
C TYR A 123 -14.99 11.60 -16.93
N LEU A 124 -14.34 11.24 -18.04
CA LEU A 124 -15.00 11.12 -19.34
C LEU A 124 -16.02 9.97 -19.39
N VAL A 125 -15.73 8.85 -18.72
CA VAL A 125 -16.68 7.74 -18.57
C VAL A 125 -17.89 8.18 -17.76
N LEU A 126 -17.67 8.84 -16.61
CA LEU A 126 -18.76 9.37 -15.79
C LEU A 126 -19.62 10.35 -16.59
N LYS A 127 -19.01 11.25 -17.36
CA LYS A 127 -19.69 12.24 -18.22
C LYS A 127 -20.62 11.60 -19.25
N LYS A 128 -20.25 10.44 -19.79
CA LYS A 128 -21.05 9.70 -20.77
C LYS A 128 -22.13 8.83 -20.12
N ALA A 129 -21.91 8.35 -18.91
CA ALA A 129 -22.80 7.38 -18.27
C ALA A 129 -24.19 7.96 -17.92
N GLN A 130 -24.34 9.29 -17.81
CA GLN A 130 -25.60 10.03 -17.57
C GLN A 130 -26.58 9.33 -16.59
N GLY A 131 -26.07 8.70 -15.53
CA GLY A 131 -26.85 7.87 -14.62
C GLY A 131 -26.00 7.19 -13.54
N VAL A 132 -26.64 6.32 -12.76
CA VAL A 132 -26.01 5.58 -11.67
C VAL A 132 -25.01 4.57 -12.22
N ILE A 133 -23.72 4.77 -11.94
CA ILE A 133 -22.65 3.83 -12.27
C ILE A 133 -21.83 3.50 -11.03
N THR A 134 -21.50 2.23 -10.86
CA THR A 134 -20.64 1.74 -9.78
C THR A 134 -19.16 1.91 -10.15
N GLU A 135 -18.27 1.90 -9.17
CA GLU A 135 -16.82 1.92 -9.40
C GLU A 135 -16.37 0.76 -10.32
N ALA A 136 -17.00 -0.42 -10.18
CA ALA A 136 -16.80 -1.56 -11.07
C ALA A 136 -17.21 -1.28 -12.52
N GLY A 137 -18.37 -0.65 -12.70
CA GLY A 137 -18.86 -0.24 -14.02
C GLY A 137 -17.95 0.79 -14.68
N VAL A 138 -17.49 1.78 -13.92
CA VAL A 138 -16.52 2.78 -14.39
C VAL A 138 -15.22 2.10 -14.82
N ALA A 139 -14.66 1.21 -13.99
CA ALA A 139 -13.44 0.49 -14.33
C ALA A 139 -13.59 -0.32 -15.63
N ALA A 140 -14.71 -1.02 -15.82
CA ALA A 140 -14.98 -1.78 -17.02
C ALA A 140 -15.05 -0.90 -18.27
N GLN A 141 -15.75 0.25 -18.18
CA GLN A 141 -15.86 1.19 -19.30
C GLN A 141 -14.52 1.89 -19.61
N VAL A 142 -13.72 2.23 -18.60
CA VAL A 142 -12.38 2.81 -18.81
C VAL A 142 -11.47 1.82 -19.54
N ARG A 143 -11.45 0.54 -19.11
CA ARG A 143 -10.69 -0.52 -19.78
C ARG A 143 -11.13 -0.68 -21.24
N HIS A 144 -12.44 -0.71 -21.48
CA HIS A 144 -12.99 -0.88 -22.83
C HIS A 144 -12.66 0.32 -23.74
N ASN A 145 -12.89 1.55 -23.27
CA ASN A 145 -12.80 2.76 -24.09
C ASN A 145 -11.36 3.21 -24.36
N TYR A 146 -10.44 2.96 -23.42
CA TYR A 146 -9.09 3.53 -23.45
C TYR A 146 -7.98 2.47 -23.48
N GLN A 147 -8.32 1.17 -23.44
CA GLN A 147 -7.35 0.07 -23.47
C GLN A 147 -6.29 0.17 -22.35
N VAL A 148 -6.70 0.66 -21.18
CA VAL A 148 -5.82 0.78 -19.99
C VAL A 148 -6.29 -0.13 -18.87
N THR A 149 -5.35 -0.71 -18.13
CA THR A 149 -5.65 -1.45 -16.89
C THR A 149 -5.91 -0.47 -15.76
N ILE A 150 -7.06 -0.62 -15.09
CA ILE A 150 -7.44 0.16 -13.91
C ILE A 150 -8.24 -0.74 -12.98
N SER A 151 -7.99 -0.71 -11.67
CA SER A 151 -8.76 -1.45 -10.66
C SER A 151 -9.93 -0.62 -10.12
N GLN A 152 -10.85 -1.27 -9.40
CA GLN A 152 -11.94 -0.56 -8.71
C GLN A 152 -11.38 0.39 -7.64
N TYR A 153 -10.32 -0.04 -6.95
CA TYR A 153 -9.62 0.79 -5.98
C TYR A 153 -9.05 2.06 -6.62
N SER A 154 -8.39 1.93 -7.77
CA SER A 154 -7.84 3.06 -8.53
C SER A 154 -8.95 4.03 -9.01
N VAL A 155 -10.10 3.49 -9.45
CA VAL A 155 -11.29 4.30 -9.75
C VAL A 155 -11.75 5.09 -8.52
N ARG A 156 -11.83 4.45 -7.35
CA ARG A 156 -12.26 5.13 -6.12
C ARG A 156 -11.37 6.32 -5.77
N ILE A 157 -10.05 6.18 -5.89
CA ILE A 157 -9.10 7.28 -5.69
C ILE A 157 -9.30 8.37 -6.76
N ALA A 158 -9.49 8.00 -8.03
CA ALA A 158 -9.77 8.97 -9.09
C ALA A 158 -11.07 9.74 -8.84
N VAL A 159 -12.13 9.07 -8.35
CA VAL A 159 -13.39 9.73 -7.97
C VAL A 159 -13.20 10.66 -6.78
N GLN A 160 -12.39 10.30 -5.78
CA GLN A 160 -12.03 11.18 -4.67
C GLN A 160 -11.32 12.45 -5.17
N ILE A 161 -10.38 12.32 -6.10
CA ILE A 161 -9.71 13.47 -6.74
C ILE A 161 -10.74 14.37 -7.45
N LEU A 162 -11.69 13.79 -8.19
CA LEU A 162 -12.73 14.55 -8.87
C LEU A 162 -13.72 15.21 -7.90
N GLU A 163 -13.99 14.58 -6.75
CA GLU A 163 -14.84 15.14 -5.69
C GLU A 163 -14.17 16.34 -5.02
N GLU A 164 -12.88 16.27 -4.72
CA GLU A 164 -12.08 17.41 -4.21
C GLU A 164 -12.06 18.60 -5.18
N LEU A 165 -12.20 18.34 -6.49
CA LEU A 165 -12.30 19.35 -7.54
C LEU A 165 -13.73 19.84 -7.78
N ASN A 166 -14.71 19.39 -6.99
CA ASN A 166 -16.14 19.70 -7.16
C ASN A 166 -16.68 19.33 -8.55
N LEU A 167 -16.16 18.26 -9.16
CA LEU A 167 -16.65 17.74 -10.45
C LEU A 167 -17.69 16.63 -10.28
N VAL A 168 -17.65 15.92 -9.15
CA VAL A 168 -18.57 14.83 -8.80
C VAL A 168 -18.93 14.89 -7.32
N ARG A 169 -19.99 14.18 -6.93
CA ARG A 169 -20.33 13.89 -5.53
C ARG A 169 -20.82 12.45 -5.40
N TYR A 170 -20.63 11.86 -4.22
CA TYR A 170 -21.33 10.63 -3.90
C TYR A 170 -22.75 10.88 -3.42
N GLU A 171 -23.71 10.10 -3.92
CA GLU A 171 -25.07 10.03 -3.39
C GLU A 171 -25.37 8.62 -2.87
N ILE A 172 -25.95 8.56 -1.67
CA ILE A 172 -26.35 7.31 -1.02
C ILE A 172 -27.84 7.11 -1.26
N MET A 173 -28.19 6.04 -1.98
CA MET A 173 -29.57 5.62 -2.21
C MET A 173 -29.77 4.23 -1.58
N GLY A 174 -30.22 4.20 -0.33
CA GLY A 174 -30.33 2.95 0.45
C GLY A 174 -28.96 2.38 0.78
N LEU A 175 -28.69 1.14 0.33
CA LEU A 175 -27.39 0.48 0.50
C LEU A 175 -26.39 0.78 -0.64
N ASN A 176 -26.83 1.50 -1.68
CA ASN A 176 -26.01 1.75 -2.86
C ASN A 176 -25.36 3.13 -2.79
N LYS A 177 -24.05 3.17 -3.05
CA LYS A 177 -23.27 4.40 -3.22
C LYS A 177 -23.11 4.67 -4.71
N THR A 178 -23.55 5.83 -5.17
CA THR A 178 -23.60 6.20 -6.59
C THR A 178 -22.83 7.49 -6.83
N ILE A 179 -22.28 7.68 -8.03
CA ILE A 179 -21.46 8.84 -8.39
C ILE A 179 -22.29 9.77 -9.28
N CYS A 180 -22.49 11.00 -8.84
CA CYS A 180 -23.25 12.02 -9.57
C CYS A 180 -22.32 13.13 -10.06
N LEU A 181 -22.49 13.56 -11.31
CA LEU A 181 -21.76 14.70 -11.86
C LEU A 181 -22.35 16.01 -11.37
N LEU A 182 -21.46 16.96 -11.08
CA LEU A 182 -21.81 18.34 -10.80
C LEU A 182 -21.84 19.16 -12.10
N PRO A 183 -22.50 20.34 -12.10
CA PRO A 183 -22.47 21.24 -13.24
C PRO A 183 -21.04 21.53 -13.71
N ALA A 184 -20.87 21.70 -15.02
CA ALA A 184 -19.55 22.02 -15.56
C ALA A 184 -19.00 23.31 -14.90
N PRO A 185 -17.72 23.31 -14.49
CA PRO A 185 -17.11 24.49 -13.88
C PRO A 185 -17.06 25.64 -14.89
N GLN A 186 -17.17 26.87 -14.41
CA GLN A 186 -17.12 28.07 -15.26
C GLN A 186 -15.72 28.31 -15.85
N GLU A 187 -14.68 27.85 -15.16
CA GLU A 187 -13.29 27.99 -15.54
C GLU A 187 -12.59 26.63 -15.64
N LYS A 188 -11.45 26.61 -16.31
CA LYS A 188 -10.60 25.41 -16.39
C LYS A 188 -9.99 25.14 -15.01
N LEU A 189 -10.29 23.98 -14.46
CA LEU A 189 -9.70 23.53 -13.19
C LEU A 189 -8.28 23.00 -13.39
N ASP A 190 -7.47 23.13 -12.35
CA ASP A 190 -6.20 22.42 -12.23
C ASP A 190 -6.34 21.24 -11.27
N ILE A 191 -5.96 20.05 -11.72
CA ILE A 191 -6.06 18.82 -10.92
C ILE A 191 -5.19 18.90 -9.66
N GLU A 192 -4.13 19.72 -9.65
CA GLU A 192 -3.26 19.91 -8.48
C GLU A 192 -3.96 20.68 -7.35
N GLN A 193 -5.15 21.24 -7.58
CA GLN A 193 -6.01 21.72 -6.50
C GLN A 193 -6.50 20.56 -5.61
N SER A 194 -6.53 19.32 -6.11
CA SER A 194 -6.80 18.11 -5.31
C SER A 194 -5.62 17.80 -4.38
N VAL A 195 -5.92 17.66 -3.10
CA VAL A 195 -4.95 17.24 -2.06
C VAL A 195 -4.51 15.81 -2.34
N THR A 196 -5.46 14.92 -2.66
CA THR A 196 -5.18 13.50 -2.95
C THR A 196 -4.25 13.36 -4.16
N PHE A 197 -4.46 14.15 -5.21
CA PHE A 197 -3.59 14.11 -6.39
C PHE A 197 -2.17 14.59 -6.07
N ARG A 198 -2.02 15.73 -5.38
CA ARG A 198 -0.70 16.25 -4.97
C ARG A 198 0.05 15.28 -4.07
N GLN A 199 -0.64 14.69 -3.08
CA GLN A 199 -0.05 13.69 -2.21
C GLN A 199 0.45 12.49 -3.02
N GLY A 200 -0.32 12.04 -4.02
CA GLY A 200 0.12 10.97 -4.92
C GLY A 200 1.34 11.30 -5.75
N LEU A 201 1.51 12.55 -6.18
CA LEU A 201 2.73 13.00 -6.85
C LEU A 201 3.92 13.00 -5.89
N MET A 202 3.74 13.51 -4.67
CA MET A 202 4.78 13.56 -3.65
C MET A 202 5.27 12.16 -3.27
N GLU A 203 4.36 11.22 -3.01
CA GLU A 203 4.72 9.85 -2.64
C GLU A 203 5.45 9.11 -3.77
N LYS A 204 5.07 9.35 -5.04
CA LYS A 204 5.81 8.78 -6.18
C LYS A 204 7.22 9.35 -6.29
N ALA A 205 7.38 10.66 -6.09
CA ALA A 205 8.68 11.31 -6.11
C ALA A 205 9.57 10.84 -4.96
N GLU A 206 9.01 10.78 -3.74
CA GLU A 206 9.68 10.26 -2.55
C GLU A 206 10.13 8.81 -2.76
N PHE A 207 9.28 7.96 -3.34
CA PHE A 207 9.64 6.57 -3.63
C PHE A 207 10.80 6.48 -4.61
N ILE A 208 10.80 7.26 -5.70
CA ILE A 208 11.89 7.22 -6.71
C ILE A 208 13.22 7.65 -6.09
N GLU A 209 13.20 8.73 -5.31
CA GLU A 209 14.39 9.23 -4.62
C GLU A 209 14.92 8.19 -3.63
N PHE A 210 14.03 7.64 -2.80
CA PHE A 210 14.36 6.58 -1.84
C PHE A 210 14.91 5.33 -2.53
N ALA A 211 14.21 4.80 -3.53
CA ALA A 211 14.57 3.58 -4.22
C ALA A 211 15.91 3.70 -4.95
N THR A 212 16.17 4.83 -5.59
CA THR A 212 17.47 5.08 -6.24
C THR A 212 18.58 5.22 -5.21
N GLY A 213 18.31 5.90 -4.09
CA GLY A 213 19.28 6.11 -3.02
C GLY A 213 19.66 4.81 -2.31
N ILE A 214 18.68 4.00 -1.90
CA ILE A 214 18.91 2.78 -1.11
C ILE A 214 19.70 1.70 -1.88
N MET A 215 19.57 1.65 -3.21
CA MET A 215 20.35 0.73 -4.05
C MET A 215 21.79 1.19 -4.27
N ALA A 216 22.07 2.49 -4.09
CA ALA A 216 23.38 3.08 -4.33
C ALA A 216 24.27 3.17 -3.07
N ILE A 217 23.70 3.01 -1.87
CA ILE A 217 24.44 3.13 -0.61
C ILE A 217 24.98 1.77 -0.12
N SER A 218 26.09 1.82 0.60
CA SER A 218 26.62 0.64 1.28
C SER A 218 25.84 0.33 2.56
N VAL A 219 25.97 -0.91 3.06
CA VAL A 219 25.38 -1.33 4.34
C VAL A 219 25.82 -0.42 5.50
N SER A 220 27.07 0.04 5.52
CA SER A 220 27.56 0.93 6.58
C SER A 220 26.90 2.31 6.54
N GLN A 221 26.66 2.85 5.35
CA GLN A 221 25.96 4.14 5.17
C GLN A 221 24.49 4.03 5.58
N LEU A 222 23.84 2.92 5.21
CA LEU A 222 22.47 2.65 5.63
C LEU A 222 22.35 2.56 7.15
N LEU A 223 23.28 1.86 7.82
CA LEU A 223 23.29 1.76 9.27
C LEU A 223 23.42 3.13 9.94
N SER A 224 24.24 4.04 9.41
CA SER A 224 24.32 5.40 9.95
C SER A 224 22.99 6.16 9.83
N GLN A 225 22.24 5.99 8.74
CA GLN A 225 20.96 6.67 8.55
C GLN A 225 19.82 6.12 9.42
N ILE A 226 19.90 4.85 9.81
CA ILE A 226 18.89 4.22 10.68
C ILE A 226 19.17 4.51 12.17
N SER A 227 20.42 4.82 12.53
CA SER A 227 20.85 5.00 13.93
C SER A 227 20.80 6.45 14.41
N GLU A 228 20.42 7.40 13.56
CA GLU A 228 20.16 8.81 13.89
C GLU A 228 18.71 9.03 14.36
#